data_AF-A0AA35SK06-F1
#
_entry.id   AF-A0AA35SK06-F1
#
_cell.length_a   1.000
_cell.length_b   1.000
_cell.length_c   1.000
_cell.angle_alpha   90.00
_cell.angle_beta   90.00
_cell.angle_gamma   90.00
#
_symmetry.space_group_name_H-M   'P 1'
#
loop_
_entity.id
_entity.type
_entity.pdbx_description
1 polymer ?
#
loop_
_entity_poly.entity_id
_entity_poly.type
_entity_poly.pdbx_seq_one_letter_code
_entity_poly.pdbx_strand_id
1 'polypeptide(L)'
;MRYVNEQLRACGQLRGDHPLIRLIQHCLHNGPHKRPSIREVLRLLEEARAGVGDEGSERNKRELVRALQTQPRNQNLERVLRDLVIENADLQSRVQAKDMELVAAQQQLRRNEEHLQATEREMQALRQELTRKETELTGKEAELKRNKAELTRKEAEVTRAEETIRREKQQNQEMRQRETELVQAKDREIALLQQQLGEKVQPPLPHLWITTNTLSPHIVRPLFHPLLRQDVFHLLRQGVLVRLVRLVRLL
;
A
#
# COMPACT_ATOMS: atom_id res chain seq x y z
N MET A 1 -87.21 51.92 -4.69
CA MET A 1 -88.20 50.97 -4.11
C MET A 1 -88.40 49.71 -4.95
N ARG A 2 -88.73 49.77 -6.26
CA ARG A 2 -88.88 48.55 -7.10
C ARG A 2 -87.61 47.70 -7.16
N TYR A 3 -86.45 48.31 -7.43
CA TYR A 3 -85.16 47.62 -7.49
C TYR A 3 -84.76 46.93 -6.16
N VAL A 4 -84.97 47.60 -5.02
CA VAL A 4 -84.68 47.02 -3.69
C VAL A 4 -85.63 45.86 -3.36
N ASN A 5 -86.90 45.96 -3.74
CA ASN A 5 -87.86 44.86 -3.59
C ASN A 5 -87.57 43.67 -4.51
N GLU A 6 -87.02 43.90 -5.71
CA GLU A 6 -86.58 42.83 -6.62
C GLU A 6 -85.33 42.12 -6.09
N GLN A 7 -84.34 42.86 -5.59
CA GLN A 7 -83.13 42.29 -4.99
C GLN A 7 -83.45 41.48 -3.71
N LEU A 8 -84.35 41.97 -2.86
CA LEU A 8 -84.77 41.25 -1.65
C LEU A 8 -85.62 40.00 -1.95
N ARG A 9 -86.42 40.01 -3.02
CA ARG A 9 -87.15 38.81 -3.49
C ARG A 9 -86.22 37.77 -4.12
N ALA A 10 -85.15 38.21 -4.80
CA ALA A 10 -84.16 37.32 -5.40
C ALA A 10 -83.36 36.52 -4.34
N CYS A 11 -83.24 37.02 -3.11
CA CYS A 11 -82.61 36.29 -1.99
C CYS A 11 -83.44 35.13 -1.41
N GLY A 12 -84.64 34.83 -1.94
CA GLY A 12 -85.35 33.54 -1.78
C GLY A 12 -85.81 33.10 -0.38
N GLN A 13 -85.37 33.75 0.70
CA GLN A 13 -85.64 33.32 2.08
C GLN A 13 -86.44 34.32 2.92
N LEU A 14 -86.60 35.56 2.46
CA LEU A 14 -87.35 36.57 3.18
C LEU A 14 -88.67 36.82 2.45
N ARG A 15 -89.75 36.16 2.92
CA ARG A 15 -91.12 36.50 2.48
C ARG A 15 -91.36 37.99 2.76
N GLY A 16 -92.18 38.65 1.95
CA GLY A 16 -92.41 40.11 2.01
C GLY A 16 -92.89 40.65 3.37
N ASP A 17 -93.24 39.76 4.31
CA ASP A 17 -93.64 40.07 5.67
C ASP A 17 -92.50 40.05 6.70
N HIS A 18 -91.25 39.82 6.30
CA HIS A 18 -90.14 39.77 7.24
C HIS A 18 -89.97 41.12 7.98
N PRO A 19 -89.84 41.14 9.32
CA PRO A 19 -89.77 42.38 10.11
C PRO A 19 -88.68 43.35 9.64
N LEU A 20 -87.50 42.84 9.27
CA LEU A 20 -86.41 43.65 8.72
C LEU A 20 -86.74 44.25 7.34
N ILE A 21 -87.47 43.53 6.49
CA ILE A 21 -87.89 44.06 5.17
C ILE A 21 -88.92 45.17 5.37
N ARG A 22 -89.92 44.96 6.24
CA ARG A 22 -90.91 46.00 6.57
C ARG A 22 -90.24 47.24 7.16
N LEU A 23 -89.26 47.05 8.05
CA LEU A 23 -88.49 48.15 8.61
C LEU A 23 -87.72 48.94 7.54
N ILE A 24 -87.00 48.25 6.65
CA ILE A 24 -86.27 48.89 5.54
C ILE A 24 -87.24 49.67 4.64
N GLN A 25 -88.41 49.11 4.33
CA GLN A 25 -89.43 49.79 3.55
C GLN A 25 -89.98 51.05 4.25
N HIS A 26 -90.17 51.00 5.56
CA HIS A 26 -90.64 52.13 6.36
C HIS A 26 -89.57 53.25 6.44
N CYS A 27 -88.29 52.87 6.60
CA CYS A 27 -87.17 53.82 6.62
C CYS A 27 -86.95 54.50 5.26
N LEU A 28 -87.18 53.78 4.17
CA LEU A 28 -87.00 54.26 2.79
C LEU A 28 -88.27 54.90 2.20
N HIS A 29 -89.24 55.28 3.03
CA HIS A 29 -90.46 55.93 2.53
C HIS A 29 -90.14 57.28 1.87
N ASN A 30 -90.75 57.56 0.72
CA ASN A 30 -90.53 58.81 -0.03
C ASN A 30 -90.93 60.09 0.73
N GLY A 31 -91.83 60.00 1.72
CA GLY A 31 -92.23 61.16 2.53
C GLY A 31 -91.36 61.24 3.80
N PRO A 32 -90.59 62.32 4.02
CA PRO A 32 -89.68 62.40 5.18
C PRO A 32 -90.43 62.36 6.52
N HIS A 33 -91.65 62.90 6.56
CA HIS A 33 -92.55 62.88 7.73
C HIS A 33 -93.19 61.50 7.98
N LYS A 34 -93.07 60.56 7.04
CA LYS A 34 -93.52 59.16 7.19
C LYS A 34 -92.37 58.22 7.53
N ARG A 35 -91.14 58.72 7.63
CA ARG A 35 -89.99 57.91 8.03
C ARG A 35 -89.99 57.83 9.57
N PRO A 36 -89.75 56.64 10.15
CA PRO A 36 -89.64 56.49 11.58
C PRO A 36 -88.44 57.27 12.11
N SER A 37 -88.53 57.70 13.36
CA SER A 37 -87.38 58.30 14.05
C SER A 37 -86.30 57.23 14.29
N ILE A 38 -85.04 57.65 14.48
CA ILE A 38 -83.93 56.70 14.79
C ILE A 38 -84.26 55.84 16.01
N ARG A 39 -84.88 56.43 17.05
CA ARG A 39 -85.30 55.71 18.26
C ARG A 39 -86.31 54.61 17.94
N GLU A 40 -87.21 54.86 17.00
CA GLU A 40 -88.25 53.94 16.57
C GLU A 40 -87.68 52.85 15.65
N VAL A 41 -86.70 53.18 14.81
CA VAL A 41 -85.92 52.19 14.04
C VAL A 41 -85.18 51.23 14.97
N LEU A 42 -84.51 51.76 16.01
CA LEU A 42 -83.79 50.91 16.97
C LEU A 42 -84.74 49.99 17.73
N ARG A 43 -85.89 50.49 18.19
CA ARG A 43 -86.92 49.65 18.82
C ARG A 43 -87.41 48.54 17.89
N LEU A 44 -87.71 48.88 16.63
CA LEU A 44 -88.17 47.89 15.64
C LEU A 44 -87.06 46.89 15.26
N LEU A 45 -85.78 47.30 15.28
CA LEU A 45 -84.64 46.39 15.10
C LEU A 45 -84.50 45.43 16.28
N GLU A 46 -84.67 45.91 17.51
CA GLU A 46 -84.63 45.09 18.71
C GLU A 46 -85.79 44.08 18.75
N GLU A 47 -87.00 44.52 18.39
CA GLU A 47 -88.18 43.65 18.24
C GLU A 47 -87.95 42.61 17.12
N ALA A 48 -87.40 43.03 15.98
CA ALA A 48 -87.05 42.11 14.89
C ALA A 48 -85.95 41.12 15.29
N ARG A 49 -84.95 41.56 16.07
CA ARG A 49 -83.87 40.70 16.57
C ARG A 49 -84.36 39.69 17.61
N ALA A 50 -85.27 40.10 18.49
CA ALA A 50 -85.87 39.22 19.50
C ALA A 50 -86.69 38.09 18.84
N GLY A 51 -87.38 38.37 17.73
CA GLY A 51 -88.12 37.34 16.97
C GLY A 51 -87.24 36.40 16.13
N VAL A 52 -85.97 36.72 15.89
CA VAL A 52 -85.04 35.90 15.09
C VAL A 52 -84.29 34.86 15.95
N GLY A 53 -84.35 34.99 17.28
CA GLY A 53 -83.79 34.05 18.26
C GLY A 53 -84.68 32.86 18.62
N ASP A 54 -85.79 32.68 17.91
CA ASP A 54 -86.75 31.61 18.19
C ASP A 54 -86.18 30.23 17.85
N GLU A 55 -86.52 29.19 18.62
CA GLU A 55 -85.98 27.83 18.43
C GLU A 55 -86.13 27.33 16.98
N GLY A 56 -87.14 27.81 16.25
CA GLY A 56 -87.34 27.54 14.82
C GLY A 56 -86.23 28.06 13.91
N SER A 57 -85.61 29.20 14.23
CA SER A 57 -84.48 29.76 13.46
C SER A 57 -83.22 28.91 13.64
N GLU A 58 -82.93 28.49 14.86
CA GLU A 58 -81.82 27.57 15.16
C GLU A 58 -82.10 26.15 14.64
N ARG A 59 -83.35 25.66 14.68
CA ARG A 59 -83.73 24.40 14.03
C ARG A 59 -83.55 24.47 12.52
N ASN A 60 -83.97 25.55 11.86
CA ASN A 60 -83.79 25.73 10.42
C ASN A 60 -82.32 25.82 10.03
N LYS A 61 -81.48 26.50 10.83
CA LYS A 61 -80.01 26.49 10.64
C LYS A 61 -79.45 25.09 10.80
N ARG A 62 -79.85 24.35 11.84
CA ARG A 62 -79.43 22.95 12.05
C ARG A 62 -79.89 22.03 10.93
N GLU A 63 -81.09 22.22 10.41
CA GLU A 63 -81.61 21.45 9.27
C GLU A 63 -80.89 21.81 7.98
N LEU A 64 -80.57 23.08 7.73
CA LEU A 64 -79.77 23.48 6.58
C LEU A 64 -78.35 22.91 6.68
N VAL A 65 -77.73 22.95 7.87
CA VAL A 65 -76.43 22.33 8.13
C VAL A 65 -76.50 20.82 7.93
N ARG A 66 -77.54 20.14 8.44
CA ARG A 66 -77.76 18.71 8.19
C ARG A 66 -77.96 18.43 6.70
N ALA A 67 -78.76 19.23 6.00
CA ALA A 67 -79.02 19.07 4.59
C ALA A 67 -77.71 19.19 3.79
N LEU A 68 -76.90 20.21 4.09
CA LEU A 68 -75.56 20.39 3.52
C LEU A 68 -74.64 19.21 3.88
N GLN A 69 -74.64 18.71 5.11
CA GLN A 69 -73.83 17.53 5.50
C GLN A 69 -74.31 16.23 4.81
N THR A 70 -75.60 16.10 4.56
CA THR A 70 -76.20 14.95 3.85
C THR A 70 -76.15 15.09 2.33
N GLN A 71 -75.73 16.25 1.80
CA GLN A 71 -75.59 16.40 0.36
C GLN A 71 -74.57 15.38 -0.16
N PRO A 72 -74.91 14.60 -1.19
CA PRO A 72 -74.03 13.54 -1.71
C PRO A 72 -72.69 14.11 -2.21
N ARG A 73 -72.69 15.35 -2.69
CA ARG A 73 -71.47 16.07 -3.10
C ARG A 73 -70.49 16.25 -1.93
N ASN A 74 -70.97 16.62 -0.75
CA ASN A 74 -70.10 16.86 0.41
C ASN A 74 -69.57 15.53 0.97
N GLN A 75 -70.40 14.48 0.99
CA GLN A 75 -69.94 13.14 1.35
C GLN A 75 -68.89 12.60 0.37
N ASN A 76 -69.03 12.87 -0.93
CA ASN A 76 -68.04 12.48 -1.94
C ASN A 76 -66.73 13.25 -1.75
N LEU A 77 -66.80 14.56 -1.49
CA LEU A 77 -65.61 15.38 -1.19
C LEU A 77 -64.88 14.87 0.06
N GLU A 78 -65.61 14.52 1.12
CA GLU A 78 -65.01 13.94 2.32
C GLU A 78 -64.34 12.59 2.06
N ARG A 79 -64.92 11.73 1.20
CA ARG A 79 -64.27 10.47 0.80
C ARG A 79 -62.97 10.74 0.05
N VAL A 80 -63.01 11.60 -0.97
CA VAL A 80 -61.83 11.96 -1.76
C VAL A 80 -60.74 12.57 -0.87
N LEU A 81 -61.11 13.44 0.07
CA LEU A 81 -60.15 14.01 1.03
C LEU A 81 -59.52 12.92 1.92
N ARG A 82 -60.30 11.95 2.39
CA ARG A 82 -59.77 10.81 3.16
C ARG A 82 -58.78 9.99 2.33
N ASP A 83 -59.14 9.66 1.09
CA ASP A 83 -58.30 8.87 0.20
C ASP A 83 -56.97 9.60 -0.10
N LEU A 84 -57.04 10.91 -0.39
CA LEU A 84 -55.85 11.74 -0.60
C LEU A 84 -54.96 11.86 0.63
N VAL A 85 -55.55 11.92 1.84
CA VAL A 85 -54.78 11.95 3.09
C VAL A 85 -54.03 10.62 3.30
N ILE A 86 -54.68 9.49 3.03
CA ILE A 86 -54.05 8.17 3.10
C ILE A 86 -52.92 8.07 2.07
N GLU A 87 -53.19 8.46 0.82
CA GLU A 87 -52.17 8.44 -0.24
C GLU A 87 -50.97 9.34 0.11
N ASN A 88 -51.20 10.51 0.70
CA ASN A 88 -50.12 11.39 1.13
C ASN A 88 -49.30 10.76 2.26
N ALA A 89 -49.94 10.12 3.24
CA ALA A 89 -49.25 9.41 4.31
C ALA A 89 -48.40 8.24 3.79
N ASP A 90 -48.92 7.49 2.81
CA ASP A 90 -48.20 6.40 2.15
C ASP A 90 -47.00 6.93 1.36
N LEU A 91 -47.18 8.02 0.61
CA LEU A 91 -46.10 8.67 -0.13
C LEU A 91 -45.01 9.19 0.81
N GLN A 92 -45.38 9.81 1.94
CA GLN A 92 -44.42 10.26 2.96
C GLN A 92 -43.61 9.08 3.52
N SER A 93 -44.27 7.98 3.83
CA SER A 93 -43.61 6.77 4.34
C SER A 93 -42.63 6.18 3.32
N ARG A 94 -43.01 6.17 2.02
CA ARG A 94 -42.13 5.73 0.93
C ARG A 94 -40.93 6.63 0.73
N VAL A 95 -41.12 7.95 0.81
CA VAL A 95 -40.02 8.92 0.71
C VAL A 95 -39.04 8.72 1.88
N GLN A 96 -39.55 8.62 3.12
CA GLN A 96 -38.71 8.36 4.28
C GLN A 96 -37.90 7.06 4.16
N ALA A 97 -38.52 5.99 3.65
CA ALA A 97 -37.82 4.74 3.39
C ALA A 97 -36.68 4.93 2.36
N LYS A 98 -36.94 5.67 1.28
CA LYS A 98 -35.92 5.97 0.26
C LYS A 98 -34.81 6.86 0.77
N ASP A 99 -35.11 7.82 1.64
CA ASP A 99 -34.11 8.67 2.27
C ASP A 99 -33.18 7.84 3.17
N MET A 100 -33.73 6.89 3.94
CA MET A 100 -32.91 5.97 4.75
C MET A 100 -32.02 5.08 3.88
N GLU A 101 -32.55 4.53 2.78
CA GLU A 101 -31.76 3.76 1.81
C GLU A 101 -30.62 4.60 1.21
N LEU A 102 -30.89 5.85 0.84
CA LEU A 102 -29.90 6.77 0.30
C LEU A 102 -28.79 7.07 1.31
N VAL A 103 -29.15 7.33 2.58
CA VAL A 103 -28.19 7.55 3.66
C VAL A 103 -27.31 6.31 3.87
N ALA A 104 -27.90 5.11 3.87
CA ALA A 104 -27.14 3.87 3.99
C ALA A 104 -26.16 3.67 2.82
N ALA A 105 -26.61 3.92 1.59
CA ALA A 105 -25.77 3.84 0.40
C ALA A 105 -24.62 4.86 0.43
N GLN A 106 -24.89 6.09 0.87
CA GLN A 106 -23.85 7.12 1.03
C GLN A 106 -22.80 6.73 2.08
N GLN A 107 -23.22 6.14 3.20
CA GLN A 107 -22.27 5.63 4.20
C GLN A 107 -21.41 4.50 3.65
N GLN A 108 -21.99 3.59 2.87
CA GLN A 108 -21.25 2.51 2.22
C GLN A 108 -20.24 3.04 1.20
N LEU A 109 -20.63 4.03 0.39
CA LEU A 109 -19.71 4.70 -0.55
C LEU A 109 -18.53 5.34 0.18
N ARG A 110 -18.75 6.08 1.27
CA ARG A 110 -17.67 6.66 2.08
C ARG A 110 -16.69 5.62 2.61
N ARG A 111 -17.19 4.49 3.12
CA ARG A 111 -16.34 3.38 3.58
C ARG A 111 -15.49 2.80 2.45
N ASN A 112 -16.09 2.65 1.26
CA ASN A 112 -15.36 2.15 0.10
C ASN A 112 -14.29 3.15 -0.37
N GLU A 113 -14.57 4.45 -0.33
CA GLU A 113 -13.59 5.51 -0.64
C GLU A 113 -12.42 5.50 0.35
N GLU A 114 -12.68 5.39 1.65
CA GLU A 114 -11.65 5.27 2.68
C GLU A 114 -10.77 4.03 2.46
N HIS A 115 -11.38 2.88 2.15
CA HIS A 115 -10.67 1.65 1.83
C HIS A 115 -9.80 1.81 0.57
N LEU A 116 -10.34 2.41 -0.49
CA LEU A 116 -9.59 2.65 -1.73
C LEU A 116 -8.38 3.55 -1.48
N GLN A 117 -8.55 4.64 -0.73
CA GLN A 117 -7.43 5.51 -0.35
C GLN A 117 -6.37 4.79 0.48
N ALA A 118 -6.77 3.88 1.39
CA ALA A 118 -5.83 3.07 2.13
C ALA A 118 -5.01 2.17 1.19
N THR A 119 -5.67 1.47 0.27
CA THR A 119 -4.99 0.60 -0.70
C THR A 119 -4.08 1.38 -1.65
N GLU A 120 -4.44 2.60 -2.04
CA GLU A 120 -3.60 3.45 -2.88
C GLU A 120 -2.31 3.86 -2.15
N ARG A 121 -2.41 4.20 -0.87
CA ARG A 121 -1.24 4.51 -0.03
C ARG A 121 -0.33 3.30 0.14
N GLU A 122 -0.88 2.12 0.35
CA GLU A 122 -0.11 0.87 0.43
C GLU A 122 0.60 0.56 -0.90
N MET A 123 -0.09 0.67 -2.04
CA MET A 123 0.53 0.51 -3.35
C MET A 123 1.65 1.52 -3.60
N GLN A 124 1.48 2.77 -3.17
CA GLN A 124 2.51 3.79 -3.29
C GLN A 124 3.75 3.45 -2.44
N ALA A 125 3.55 2.96 -1.22
CA ALA A 125 4.64 2.51 -0.35
C ALA A 125 5.40 1.32 -0.96
N LEU A 126 4.68 0.33 -1.48
CA LEU A 126 5.29 -0.82 -2.17
C LEU A 126 6.09 -0.41 -3.42
N ARG A 127 5.58 0.54 -4.20
CA ARG A 127 6.33 1.09 -5.35
C ARG A 127 7.64 1.74 -4.93
N GLN A 128 7.63 2.54 -3.86
CA GLN A 128 8.86 3.15 -3.34
C GLN A 128 9.85 2.11 -2.83
N GLU A 129 9.38 1.06 -2.15
CA GLU A 129 10.23 -0.04 -1.70
C GLU A 129 10.85 -0.80 -2.88
N LEU A 130 10.07 -1.05 -3.93
CA LEU A 130 10.54 -1.71 -5.14
C LEU A 130 11.64 -0.89 -5.82
N THR A 131 11.44 0.43 -6.00
CA THR A 131 12.46 1.32 -6.56
C THR A 131 13.74 1.33 -5.71
N ARG A 132 13.63 1.31 -4.37
CA ARG A 132 14.79 1.19 -3.49
C ARG A 132 15.54 -0.13 -3.74
N LYS A 133 14.83 -1.26 -3.77
CA LYS A 133 15.44 -2.57 -4.05
C LYS A 133 16.10 -2.64 -5.43
N GLU A 134 15.49 -2.04 -6.45
CA GLU A 134 16.10 -1.93 -7.78
C GLU A 134 17.41 -1.14 -7.73
N THR A 135 17.43 0.02 -7.06
CA THR A 135 18.68 0.79 -6.92
C THR A 135 19.75 0.02 -6.14
N GLU A 136 19.39 -0.72 -5.09
CA GLU A 136 20.33 -1.58 -4.37
C GLU A 136 20.88 -2.72 -5.25
N LEU A 137 20.02 -3.36 -6.05
CA LEU A 137 20.43 -4.42 -6.97
C LEU A 137 21.40 -3.90 -8.03
N THR A 138 21.11 -2.76 -8.65
CA THR A 138 22.02 -2.16 -9.65
C THR A 138 23.36 -1.78 -9.03
N GLY A 139 23.38 -1.33 -7.77
CA GLY A 139 24.60 -1.10 -7.00
C GLY A 139 25.43 -2.38 -6.82
N LYS A 140 24.79 -3.46 -6.36
CA LYS A 140 25.43 -4.78 -6.19
C LYS A 140 25.95 -5.35 -7.50
N GLU A 141 25.22 -5.18 -8.61
CA GLU A 141 25.68 -5.60 -9.94
C GLU A 141 26.94 -4.84 -10.38
N ALA A 142 27.00 -3.53 -10.11
CA ALA A 142 28.18 -2.73 -10.41
C ALA A 142 29.39 -3.16 -9.57
N GLU A 143 29.18 -3.46 -8.29
CA GLU A 143 30.22 -4.00 -7.40
C GLU A 143 30.74 -5.35 -7.89
N LEU A 144 29.83 -6.26 -8.26
CA LEU A 144 30.18 -7.59 -8.78
C LEU A 144 30.99 -7.49 -10.08
N LYS A 145 30.64 -6.57 -10.98
CA LYS A 145 31.43 -6.27 -12.20
C LYS A 145 32.84 -5.79 -11.86
N ARG A 146 33.00 -4.92 -10.85
CA ARG A 146 34.32 -4.44 -10.39
C ARG A 146 35.15 -5.58 -9.82
N ASN A 147 34.57 -6.38 -8.93
CA ASN A 147 35.25 -7.51 -8.30
C ASN A 147 35.69 -8.55 -9.35
N LYS A 148 34.85 -8.81 -10.36
CA LYS A 148 35.21 -9.69 -11.48
C LYS A 148 36.41 -9.15 -12.25
N ALA A 149 36.43 -7.84 -12.56
CA ALA A 149 37.56 -7.23 -13.25
C ALA A 149 38.86 -7.26 -12.41
N GLU A 150 38.76 -7.07 -11.10
CA GLU A 150 39.90 -7.18 -10.18
C GLU A 150 40.43 -8.62 -10.11
N LEU A 151 39.53 -9.61 -10.04
CA LEU A 151 39.90 -11.02 -10.03
C LEU A 151 40.63 -11.41 -11.31
N THR A 152 40.14 -10.99 -12.49
CA THR A 152 40.83 -11.22 -13.77
C THR A 152 42.21 -10.57 -13.82
N ARG A 153 42.40 -9.39 -13.21
CA ARG A 153 43.73 -8.76 -13.12
C ARG A 153 44.68 -9.58 -12.25
N LYS A 154 44.21 -10.02 -11.08
CA LYS A 154 44.99 -10.87 -10.17
C LYS A 154 45.35 -12.21 -10.80
N GLU A 155 44.44 -12.83 -11.53
CA GLU A 155 44.72 -14.05 -12.30
C GLU A 155 45.84 -13.81 -13.32
N ALA A 156 45.79 -12.72 -14.09
CA ALA A 156 46.85 -12.38 -15.04
C ALA A 156 48.20 -12.10 -14.36
N GLU A 157 48.21 -11.47 -13.19
CA GLU A 157 49.42 -11.26 -12.38
C GLU A 157 50.03 -12.59 -11.89
N VAL A 158 49.20 -13.52 -11.42
CA VAL A 158 49.62 -14.86 -11.02
C VAL A 158 50.23 -15.61 -12.21
N THR A 159 49.58 -15.61 -13.37
CA THR A 159 50.12 -16.26 -14.58
C THR A 159 51.49 -15.69 -14.97
N ARG A 160 51.67 -14.36 -14.91
CA ARG A 160 52.97 -13.73 -15.18
C ARG A 160 54.03 -14.14 -14.16
N ALA A 161 53.68 -14.21 -12.89
CA ALA A 161 54.59 -14.66 -11.83
C ALA A 161 55.02 -16.11 -12.04
N GLU A 162 54.08 -16.99 -12.40
CA GLU A 162 54.35 -18.39 -12.74
C GLU A 162 55.31 -18.52 -13.93
N GLU A 163 55.12 -17.72 -14.98
CA GLU A 163 56.04 -17.67 -16.11
C GLU A 163 57.45 -17.22 -15.71
N THR A 164 57.57 -16.17 -14.89
CA THR A 164 58.86 -15.70 -14.39
C THR A 164 59.56 -16.78 -13.57
N ILE A 165 58.85 -17.43 -12.63
CA ILE A 165 59.39 -18.56 -11.85
C ILE A 165 59.85 -19.70 -12.77
N ARG A 166 59.10 -19.99 -13.84
CA ARG A 166 59.47 -21.02 -14.81
C ARG A 166 60.78 -20.66 -15.54
N ARG A 167 60.94 -19.40 -15.97
CA ARG A 167 62.17 -18.91 -16.60
C ARG A 167 63.36 -18.97 -15.64
N GLU A 168 63.19 -18.53 -14.40
CA GLU A 168 64.24 -18.61 -13.36
C GLU A 168 64.64 -20.06 -13.07
N LYS A 169 63.67 -20.99 -13.02
CA LYS A 169 63.96 -22.43 -12.89
C LYS A 169 64.77 -22.96 -14.06
N GLN A 170 64.46 -22.57 -15.29
CA GLN A 170 65.23 -22.97 -16.48
C GLN A 170 66.66 -22.41 -16.43
N GLN A 171 66.82 -21.12 -16.12
CA GLN A 171 68.15 -20.50 -15.95
C GLN A 171 68.97 -21.20 -14.86
N ASN A 172 68.36 -21.53 -13.72
CA ASN A 172 69.03 -22.27 -12.66
C ASN A 172 69.44 -23.69 -13.10
N GLN A 173 68.64 -24.36 -13.93
CA GLN A 173 69.00 -25.66 -14.50
C GLN A 173 70.17 -25.55 -15.48
N GLU A 174 70.18 -24.54 -16.36
CA GLU A 174 71.29 -24.27 -17.29
C GLU A 174 72.59 -23.95 -16.55
N MET A 175 72.52 -23.13 -15.49
CA MET A 175 73.68 -22.83 -14.64
C MET A 175 74.24 -24.09 -13.99
N ARG A 176 73.38 -24.97 -13.44
CA ARG A 176 73.81 -26.27 -12.90
C ARG A 176 74.45 -27.16 -13.96
N GLN A 177 73.92 -27.20 -15.18
CA GLN A 177 74.53 -27.95 -16.28
C GLN A 177 75.93 -27.42 -16.61
N ARG A 178 76.09 -26.11 -16.76
CA ARG A 178 77.40 -25.47 -16.97
C ARG A 178 78.37 -25.73 -15.83
N GLU A 179 77.91 -25.69 -14.59
CA GLU A 179 78.73 -26.07 -13.42
C GLU A 179 79.22 -27.51 -13.54
N THR A 180 78.34 -28.47 -13.88
CA THR A 180 78.74 -29.87 -14.06
C THR A 180 79.71 -30.07 -15.23
N GLU A 181 79.52 -29.37 -16.34
CA GLU A 181 80.43 -29.40 -17.49
C GLU A 181 81.80 -28.83 -17.15
N LEU A 182 81.85 -27.71 -16.43
CA LEU A 182 83.09 -27.08 -15.98
C LEU A 182 83.87 -28.00 -15.04
N VAL A 183 83.18 -28.66 -14.09
CA VAL A 183 83.79 -29.66 -13.19
C VAL A 183 84.36 -30.82 -14.00
N GLN A 184 83.59 -31.39 -14.93
CA GLN A 184 84.08 -32.47 -15.79
C GLN A 184 85.28 -32.06 -16.65
N ALA A 185 85.28 -30.84 -17.19
CA ALA A 185 86.41 -30.32 -17.98
C ALA A 185 87.67 -30.19 -17.13
N LYS A 186 87.54 -29.65 -15.90
CA LYS A 186 88.64 -29.58 -14.93
C LYS A 186 89.14 -30.96 -14.52
N ASP A 187 88.24 -31.92 -14.27
CA ASP A 187 88.63 -33.29 -13.93
C ASP A 187 89.40 -33.97 -15.07
N ARG A 188 89.00 -33.74 -16.33
CA ARG A 188 89.75 -34.22 -17.52
C ARG A 188 91.13 -33.57 -17.63
N GLU A 189 91.22 -32.26 -17.39
CA GLU A 189 92.50 -31.55 -17.39
C GLU A 189 93.43 -32.07 -16.29
N ILE A 190 92.91 -32.26 -15.08
CA ILE A 190 93.64 -32.89 -13.97
C ILE A 190 94.11 -34.30 -14.36
N ALA A 191 93.26 -35.12 -14.98
CA ALA A 191 93.62 -36.46 -15.43
C ALA A 191 94.75 -36.44 -16.48
N LEU A 192 94.71 -35.49 -17.44
CA LEU A 192 95.78 -35.31 -18.42
C LEU A 192 97.10 -34.87 -17.77
N LEU A 193 97.04 -33.93 -16.82
CA LEU A 193 98.21 -33.50 -16.05
C LEU A 193 98.80 -34.66 -15.23
N GLN A 194 97.94 -35.48 -14.60
CA GLN A 194 98.36 -36.70 -13.90
C GLN A 194 99.01 -37.71 -14.84
N GLN A 195 98.49 -37.89 -16.06
CA GLN A 195 99.09 -38.76 -17.07
C GLN A 195 100.48 -38.27 -17.52
N GLN A 196 100.62 -36.96 -17.78
CA GLN A 196 101.91 -36.35 -18.14
C GLN A 196 102.95 -36.45 -17.02
N LEU A 197 102.51 -36.36 -15.76
CA LEU A 197 103.37 -36.59 -14.59
C LEU A 197 103.73 -38.08 -14.43
N GLY A 198 102.80 -38.99 -14.73
CA GLY A 198 103.02 -40.44 -14.74
C GLY A 198 104.02 -40.90 -15.81
N GLU A 199 104.04 -40.28 -16.99
CA GLU A 199 105.03 -40.57 -18.04
C GLU A 199 106.45 -40.07 -17.70
N LYS A 200 106.59 -39.09 -16.80
CA LYS A 200 107.90 -38.63 -16.31
C LYS A 200 108.46 -39.43 -15.14
N VAL A 201 107.74 -40.42 -14.64
CA VAL A 201 108.22 -41.35 -13.61
C VAL A 201 108.41 -42.73 -14.24
N GLN A 202 109.60 -42.99 -14.77
CA GLN A 202 110.07 -44.36 -14.94
C GLN A 202 110.09 -45.06 -13.56
N PRO A 203 109.66 -46.33 -13.48
CA PRO A 203 109.80 -47.09 -12.24
C PRO A 203 111.25 -47.58 -12.10
N PRO A 204 111.84 -47.57 -10.90
CA PRO A 204 112.79 -48.61 -10.51
C PRO A 204 112.03 -49.68 -9.72
N LEU A 205 111.98 -50.87 -10.33
CA LEU A 205 112.32 -52.22 -9.82
C LEU A 205 112.14 -52.57 -8.30
N PRO A 206 112.02 -53.87 -7.99
CA PRO A 206 111.19 -54.43 -6.92
C PRO A 206 111.90 -54.47 -5.55
N HIS A 207 111.28 -55.19 -4.61
CA HIS A 207 111.77 -55.61 -3.28
C HIS A 207 111.53 -54.62 -2.13
N LEU A 208 110.41 -54.78 -1.41
CA LEU A 208 110.46 -55.35 -0.04
C LEU A 208 109.04 -55.68 0.42
N TRP A 209 108.78 -56.97 0.59
CA TRP A 209 107.63 -57.44 1.35
C TRP A 209 107.88 -57.13 2.82
N ILE A 210 107.01 -56.34 3.45
CA ILE A 210 106.80 -56.42 4.90
C ILE A 210 105.32 -56.72 5.13
N THR A 211 105.10 -57.93 5.61
CA THR A 211 103.85 -58.50 6.06
C THR A 211 103.42 -57.82 7.36
N THR A 212 102.20 -57.30 7.42
CA THR A 212 101.34 -57.42 8.61
C THR A 212 99.89 -57.54 8.15
N ASN A 213 99.48 -58.78 7.92
CA ASN A 213 98.10 -59.19 8.10
C ASN A 213 97.75 -59.02 9.59
N THR A 214 96.64 -58.35 9.90
CA THR A 214 95.52 -58.89 10.70
C THR A 214 94.62 -57.74 11.18
N LEU A 215 93.52 -57.50 10.47
CA LEU A 215 92.20 -57.68 11.05
C LEU A 215 91.14 -57.72 9.94
N SER A 216 90.47 -58.86 9.96
CA SER A 216 89.47 -59.39 9.05
C SER A 216 88.08 -59.20 9.71
N PRO A 217 86.97 -59.67 9.12
CA PRO A 217 85.92 -58.79 8.61
C PRO A 217 84.52 -59.18 9.11
N HIS A 218 83.50 -58.36 8.88
CA HIS A 218 82.07 -58.73 8.69
C HIS A 218 81.28 -57.43 8.47
N ILE A 219 80.24 -57.28 7.64
CA ILE A 219 79.55 -58.07 6.63
C ILE A 219 78.60 -57.04 5.96
N VAL A 220 78.59 -56.99 4.63
CA VAL A 220 77.40 -56.79 3.75
C VAL A 220 76.57 -55.48 3.81
N ARG A 221 76.70 -54.70 2.72
CA ARG A 221 75.71 -53.80 2.05
C ARG A 221 74.25 -54.34 2.12
N PRO A 222 73.14 -53.57 1.91
CA PRO A 222 73.05 -52.48 0.91
C PRO A 222 72.05 -51.31 1.20
N LEU A 223 72.11 -50.29 0.32
CA LEU A 223 71.00 -49.46 -0.18
C LEU A 223 70.28 -48.41 0.72
N PHE A 224 69.92 -47.31 0.04
CA PHE A 224 68.95 -46.24 0.37
C PHE A 224 69.39 -44.97 1.16
N HIS A 225 69.29 -43.83 0.45
CA HIS A 225 68.82 -42.49 0.88
C HIS A 225 67.63 -42.57 1.87
N PRO A 226 67.17 -41.49 2.56
CA PRO A 226 67.65 -40.10 2.72
C PRO A 226 67.78 -39.71 4.22
N LEU A 227 68.07 -38.43 4.55
CA LEU A 227 67.54 -37.63 5.69
C LEU A 227 68.57 -36.61 6.23
N LEU A 228 68.69 -35.48 5.52
CA LEU A 228 68.85 -34.18 6.18
C LEU A 228 67.52 -33.85 6.87
N ARG A 229 67.32 -34.33 8.09
CA ARG A 229 66.27 -33.88 9.01
C ARG A 229 66.95 -33.47 10.30
N GLN A 230 67.41 -32.22 10.40
CA GLN A 230 67.61 -31.63 11.73
C GLN A 230 67.36 -30.12 11.83
N ASP A 231 67.43 -29.32 10.76
CA ASP A 231 67.38 -27.85 10.98
C ASP A 231 66.12 -27.10 10.53
N VAL A 232 65.05 -27.78 10.08
CA VAL A 232 63.79 -27.10 9.65
C VAL A 232 62.60 -27.36 10.59
N PHE A 233 62.72 -28.29 11.54
CA PHE A 233 61.57 -28.68 12.40
C PHE A 233 61.32 -27.74 13.60
N HIS A 234 62.22 -26.83 13.92
CA HIS A 234 62.03 -25.90 15.04
C HIS A 234 61.36 -24.57 14.67
N LEU A 235 61.37 -24.15 13.40
CA LEU A 235 60.74 -22.90 12.96
C LEU A 235 59.27 -23.07 12.49
N LEU A 236 58.82 -24.30 12.26
CA LEU A 236 57.44 -24.60 11.84
C LEU A 236 56.47 -24.91 12.98
N ARG A 237 56.94 -25.06 14.23
CA ARG A 237 56.10 -25.49 15.37
C ARG A 237 55.53 -24.35 16.23
N GLN A 238 55.93 -23.08 16.04
CA GLN A 238 55.47 -21.97 16.89
C GLN A 238 54.75 -20.80 16.19
N GLY A 239 54.74 -20.70 14.85
CA GLY A 239 54.21 -19.50 14.18
C GLY A 239 52.89 -19.62 13.42
N VAL A 240 52.54 -20.81 12.90
CA VAL A 240 51.51 -20.91 11.83
C VAL A 240 50.17 -21.49 12.33
N LEU A 241 50.17 -22.34 13.35
CA LEU A 241 48.92 -22.92 13.86
C LEU A 241 48.00 -21.91 14.58
N VAL A 242 48.57 -20.84 15.17
CA VAL A 242 47.79 -19.84 15.93
C VAL A 242 46.97 -18.94 14.99
N ARG A 243 47.39 -18.76 13.73
CA ARG A 243 46.64 -17.93 12.76
C ARG A 243 45.52 -18.69 12.07
N LEU A 244 45.65 -20.01 11.88
CA LEU A 244 44.59 -20.85 11.29
C LEU A 244 43.43 -21.13 12.27
N VAL A 245 43.72 -21.30 13.57
CA VAL A 245 42.67 -21.50 14.59
C VAL A 245 41.86 -20.21 14.83
N ARG A 246 42.42 -19.03 14.56
CA ARG A 246 41.69 -17.75 14.64
C ARG A 246 40.79 -17.48 13.43
N LEU A 247 41.13 -18.02 12.26
CA LEU A 247 40.34 -17.83 11.03
C LEU A 247 39.11 -18.77 10.97
N VAL A 248 39.22 -19.98 11.53
CA VAL A 248 38.11 -20.96 11.57
C VAL A 248 37.06 -20.64 12.65
N ARG A 249 37.32 -19.68 13.54
CA ARG A 249 36.38 -19.22 14.59
C ARG A 249 35.56 -17.98 14.20
N LEU A 250 35.79 -17.43 13.01
CA LEU A 250 35.17 -16.21 12.49
C LEU A 250 34.37 -16.45 11.18
N LEU A 251 34.28 -17.70 10.75
CA LEU A 251 33.34 -18.22 9.74
C LEU A 251 32.31 -19.11 10.46
#